data_AF-A0A2S9FNX8-F1
#
_entry.id   AF-A0A2S9FNX8-F1
#
_cell.length_a   1.000
_cell.length_b   1.000
_cell.length_c   1.000
_cell.angle_alpha   90.00
_cell.angle_beta   90.00
_cell.angle_gamma   90.00
#
_symmetry.space_group_name_H-M   'P 1'
#
loop_
_entity.id
_entity.type
_entity.pdbx_description
1 polymer ?
#
loop_
_entity_poly.entity_id
_entity_poly.type
_entity_poly.pdbx_seq_one_letter_code
_entity_poly.pdbx_strand_id
1 'polypeptide(L)'
;MARSTPLAPMIGPDAVASRAAVRSPKTAEPVAGTLRRMVVEGQLKDGDFLPNEAELMAHFGVSRPTLRGAVRVLESERLVEVRRGSRTGARVRVPGPEIVARPAGLLLELS
;
A
#
# COMPACT_ATOMS: atom_id res chain seq x y z
N MET A 1 23.61 23.50 54.34
CA MET A 1 23.15 22.12 54.16
C MET A 1 22.00 22.13 53.16
N ALA A 2 22.30 21.75 51.91
CA ALA A 2 21.39 21.89 50.77
C ALA A 2 20.36 20.75 50.73
N ARG A 3 19.12 21.10 50.40
CA ARG A 3 17.99 20.19 50.23
C ARG A 3 18.18 19.40 48.94
N SER A 4 18.23 18.07 49.03
CA SER A 4 18.10 17.17 47.86
C SER A 4 16.80 16.39 47.99
N THR A 5 15.80 16.82 47.24
CA THR A 5 14.56 16.07 47.02
C THR A 5 14.78 15.23 45.77
N PRO A 6 14.73 13.88 45.82
CA PRO A 6 14.75 13.09 44.60
C PRO A 6 13.40 13.21 43.89
N LEU A 7 13.45 13.43 42.57
CA LEU A 7 12.33 13.41 41.65
C LEU A 7 11.59 12.06 41.75
N ALA A 8 10.28 12.11 41.98
CA ALA A 8 9.38 10.97 41.84
C ALA A 8 9.38 10.45 40.38
N PRO A 9 9.05 9.16 40.14
CA PRO A 9 9.11 8.57 38.81
C PRO A 9 7.94 9.07 37.93
N MET A 10 8.26 9.78 36.84
CA MET A 10 7.30 10.15 35.80
C MET A 10 7.10 8.99 34.80
N ILE A 11 6.67 7.82 35.24
CA ILE A 11 6.04 6.82 34.34
C ILE A 11 4.97 6.07 35.13
N GLY A 12 3.72 6.54 35.03
CA GLY A 12 2.56 5.72 35.42
C GLY A 12 2.33 4.61 34.40
N PRO A 13 1.83 3.43 34.80
CA PRO A 13 1.61 2.29 33.92
C PRO A 13 0.28 2.41 33.13
N ASP A 14 0.05 3.53 32.45
CA ASP A 14 -1.17 3.75 31.65
C ASP A 14 -0.92 4.45 30.30
N ALA A 15 0.26 4.24 29.73
CA ALA A 15 0.40 4.34 28.28
C ALA A 15 -0.18 3.06 27.68
N VAL A 16 -1.50 3.04 27.48
CA VAL A 16 -2.14 2.18 26.48
C VAL A 16 -1.57 2.61 25.12
N ALA A 17 -0.35 2.14 24.85
CA ALA A 17 0.32 2.32 23.59
C ALA A 17 -0.54 1.60 22.57
N SER A 18 -1.32 2.42 21.86
CA SER A 18 -2.07 2.04 20.68
C SER A 18 -1.22 1.07 19.88
N ARG A 19 -1.83 -0.08 19.62
CA ARG A 19 -1.35 -1.25 18.88
C ARG A 19 -1.06 -0.94 17.41
N ALA A 20 -0.49 0.23 17.14
CA ALA A 20 0.30 0.55 15.97
C ALA A 20 1.67 -0.15 16.07
N ALA A 21 1.64 -1.46 16.36
CA ALA A 21 2.72 -2.30 15.89
C ALA A 21 2.79 -2.06 14.39
N VAL A 22 3.98 -1.67 13.92
CA VAL A 22 4.35 -1.51 12.52
C VAL A 22 3.90 -2.76 11.75
N ARG A 23 2.63 -2.82 11.32
CA ARG A 23 2.09 -3.94 10.55
C ARG A 23 2.75 -3.84 9.21
N SER A 24 3.81 -4.62 9.07
CA SER A 24 4.83 -4.39 8.07
C SER A 24 4.22 -4.53 6.67
N PRO A 25 4.69 -3.72 5.69
CA PRO A 25 4.38 -3.94 4.28
C PRO A 25 4.63 -5.38 3.82
N LYS A 26 5.47 -6.15 4.54
CA LYS A 26 5.69 -7.59 4.32
C LYS A 26 4.42 -8.43 4.19
N THR A 27 3.32 -8.11 4.88
CA THR A 27 2.07 -8.89 4.76
C THR A 27 1.21 -8.43 3.57
N ALA A 28 1.36 -7.17 3.15
CA ALA A 28 0.63 -6.61 2.01
C ALA A 28 1.30 -6.92 0.67
N GLU A 29 2.63 -7.02 0.64
CA GLU A 29 3.42 -7.22 -0.57
C GLU A 29 3.04 -8.48 -1.37
N PRO A 30 2.77 -9.65 -0.75
CA PRO A 30 2.37 -10.84 -1.52
C PRO A 30 1.04 -10.64 -2.28
N VAL A 31 0.10 -9.93 -1.67
CA VAL A 31 -1.20 -9.59 -2.29
C VAL A 31 -0.97 -8.58 -3.42
N ALA A 32 -0.19 -7.52 -3.14
CA ALA A 32 0.17 -6.52 -4.15
C ALA A 32 0.88 -7.16 -5.35
N GLY A 33 1.87 -8.03 -5.12
CA GLY A 33 2.60 -8.73 -6.16
C GLY A 33 1.73 -9.65 -7.02
N THR A 34 0.70 -10.26 -6.43
CA THR A 34 -0.25 -11.08 -7.19
C THR A 34 -1.14 -10.22 -8.07
N LEU A 35 -1.75 -9.16 -7.51
CA LEU A 35 -2.54 -8.21 -8.29
C LEU A 35 -1.71 -7.52 -9.38
N ARG A 36 -0.46 -7.16 -9.07
CA ARG A 36 0.51 -6.59 -10.02
C ARG A 36 0.71 -7.52 -11.22
N ARG A 37 0.93 -8.82 -10.99
CA ARG A 37 1.02 -9.81 -12.09
C ARG A 37 -0.25 -9.85 -12.92
N MET A 38 -1.43 -9.87 -12.30
CA MET A 38 -2.70 -9.90 -13.04
C MET A 38 -2.86 -8.67 -13.97
N VAL A 39 -2.43 -7.49 -13.51
CA VAL A 39 -2.41 -6.27 -14.33
C VAL A 39 -1.39 -6.39 -15.47
N VAL A 40 -0.16 -6.82 -15.19
CA VAL A 40 0.92 -6.94 -16.18
C VAL A 40 0.63 -8.02 -17.23
N GLU A 41 0.02 -9.13 -16.83
CA GLU A 41 -0.39 -10.23 -17.71
C GLU A 41 -1.68 -9.90 -18.49
N GLY A 42 -2.31 -8.75 -18.25
CA GLY A 42 -3.50 -8.29 -18.97
C GLY A 42 -4.80 -8.99 -18.56
N GLN A 43 -4.79 -9.73 -17.44
CA GLN A 43 -6.00 -10.31 -16.84
C GLN A 43 -6.90 -9.21 -16.26
N LEU A 44 -6.29 -8.12 -15.80
CA LEU A 44 -6.94 -6.87 -15.41
C LEU A 44 -6.52 -5.78 -16.39
N LYS A 45 -7.47 -5.19 -17.11
CA LYS A 45 -7.20 -4.23 -18.19
C LYS A 45 -7.26 -2.80 -17.69
N ASP A 46 -6.65 -1.89 -18.44
CA ASP A 46 -6.74 -0.47 -18.15
C ASP A 46 -8.21 -0.02 -18.10
N GLY A 47 -8.54 0.71 -17.03
CA GLY A 47 -9.89 1.20 -16.80
C GLY A 47 -10.84 0.22 -16.11
N ASP A 48 -10.48 -1.05 -15.96
CA ASP A 48 -11.24 -2.03 -15.16
C ASP A 48 -11.28 -1.62 -13.69
N PHE A 49 -12.23 -2.18 -12.95
CA PHE A 49 -12.28 -2.05 -11.50
C PHE A 49 -11.78 -3.33 -10.85
N LEU A 50 -10.97 -3.19 -9.81
CA LEU A 50 -10.71 -4.30 -8.90
C LEU A 50 -12.05 -4.77 -8.30
N PRO A 51 -12.18 -6.09 -8.03
CA PRO A 51 -13.29 -6.61 -7.24
C PRO A 51 -13.45 -5.87 -5.92
N ASN A 52 -14.64 -5.96 -5.31
CA ASN A 52 -14.88 -5.21 -4.09
C ASN A 52 -13.97 -5.70 -2.95
N GLU A 53 -13.78 -4.85 -1.94
CA GLU A 53 -12.83 -5.12 -0.85
C GLU A 53 -13.17 -6.42 -0.09
N ALA A 54 -14.46 -6.77 0.01
CA ALA A 54 -14.91 -7.98 0.68
C ALA A 54 -14.56 -9.26 -0.11
N GLU A 55 -14.75 -9.24 -1.42
CA GLU A 55 -14.39 -10.34 -2.33
C GLU A 55 -12.88 -10.58 -2.33
N LEU A 56 -12.08 -9.51 -2.42
CA LEU A 56 -10.63 -9.63 -2.39
C LEU A 56 -10.12 -10.14 -1.03
N MET A 57 -10.72 -9.68 0.08
CA MET A 57 -10.38 -10.22 1.40
C MET A 57 -10.69 -11.71 1.50
N ALA A 58 -11.85 -12.14 1.00
CA ALA A 58 -12.23 -13.55 1.01
C ALA A 58 -11.32 -14.40 0.10
N HIS A 59 -11.00 -13.89 -1.09
CA HIS A 59 -10.14 -14.57 -2.06
C HIS A 59 -8.71 -14.75 -1.54
N PHE A 60 -8.11 -13.69 -0.98
CA PHE A 60 -6.74 -13.73 -0.47
C PHE A 60 -6.63 -14.22 0.98
N GLY A 61 -7.75 -14.38 1.70
CA GLY A 61 -7.77 -14.76 3.11
C GLY A 61 -7.11 -13.73 4.03
N VAL A 62 -7.19 -12.43 3.69
CA VAL A 62 -6.48 -11.36 4.40
C VAL A 62 -7.41 -10.39 5.12
N SER A 63 -6.87 -9.74 6.15
CA SER A 63 -7.57 -8.66 6.86
C SER A 63 -7.70 -7.40 6.01
N ARG A 64 -8.73 -6.58 6.28
CA ARG A 64 -8.95 -5.28 5.61
C ARG A 64 -7.72 -4.36 5.64
N PRO A 65 -7.00 -4.17 6.77
CA PRO A 65 -5.79 -3.37 6.78
C PRO A 65 -4.69 -3.88 5.85
N THR A 66 -4.55 -5.21 5.72
CA THR A 66 -3.59 -5.84 4.80
C THR A 66 -3.96 -5.55 3.35
N LEU A 67 -5.23 -5.74 2.98
CA LEU A 67 -5.69 -5.46 1.62
C LEU A 67 -5.55 -3.98 1.27
N ARG A 68 -5.91 -3.07 2.18
CA ARG A 68 -5.68 -1.63 1.98
C ARG A 68 -4.20 -1.28 1.85
N GLY A 69 -3.34 -1.97 2.58
CA GLY A 69 -1.88 -1.87 2.40
C GLY A 69 -1.45 -2.27 1.00
N ALA A 70 -1.97 -3.39 0.48
CA ALA A 70 -1.64 -3.89 -0.85
C ALA A 70 -2.12 -2.94 -1.95
N VAL A 71 -3.35 -2.43 -1.84
CA VAL A 71 -3.89 -1.43 -2.79
C VAL A 71 -3.07 -0.15 -2.75
N ARG A 72 -2.58 0.29 -1.58
CA ARG A 72 -1.68 1.45 -1.47
C ARG A 72 -0.32 1.23 -2.15
N VAL A 73 0.23 0.01 -2.09
CA VAL A 73 1.45 -0.34 -2.83
C VAL A 73 1.19 -0.19 -4.32
N LEU A 74 0.11 -0.79 -4.85
CA LEU A 74 -0.25 -0.66 -6.26
C LEU A 74 -0.53 0.79 -6.69
N GLU A 75 -1.14 1.60 -5.82
CA GLU A 75 -1.39 3.02 -6.07
C GLU A 75 -0.06 3.80 -6.16
N SER A 76 0.91 3.49 -5.30
CA SER A 76 2.26 4.08 -5.36
C SER A 76 3.01 3.70 -6.64
N GLU A 77 2.72 2.52 -7.18
CA GLU A 77 3.24 2.02 -8.47
C GLU A 77 2.45 2.55 -9.68
N ARG A 78 1.39 3.34 -9.45
CA ARG A 78 0.46 3.84 -10.46
C ARG A 78 -0.25 2.76 -11.27
N LEU A 79 -0.39 1.56 -10.69
CA LEU A 79 -1.10 0.44 -11.30
C LEU A 79 -2.60 0.48 -11.02
N VAL A 80 -3.01 1.25 -10.01
CA VAL A 80 -4.41 1.49 -9.67
C VAL A 80 -4.61 2.91 -9.19
N GLU A 81 -5.85 3.38 -9.23
CA GLU A 81 -6.29 4.68 -8.74
C GLU A 81 -7.50 4.50 -7.80
N VAL A 82 -7.39 4.99 -6.56
CA VAL A 82 -8.48 4.93 -5.59
C VAL A 82 -9.22 6.27 -5.55
N ARG A 83 -10.43 6.31 -6.10
CA ARG A 83 -11.30 7.49 -5.97
C ARG A 83 -11.96 7.50 -4.58
N ARG A 84 -11.76 8.59 -3.83
CA ARG A 84 -12.38 8.78 -2.50
C ARG A 84 -13.91 8.68 -2.63
N GLY A 85 -14.53 7.84 -1.80
CA GLY A 85 -15.99 7.62 -1.81
C GLY A 85 -16.50 6.67 -2.90
N SER A 86 -15.63 6.06 -3.70
CA SER A 86 -16.02 5.05 -4.68
C SER A 86 -16.51 3.78 -3.96
N ARG A 87 -17.75 3.35 -4.25
CA ARG A 87 -18.26 2.03 -3.85
C ARG A 87 -17.76 0.91 -4.77
N THR A 88 -17.15 1.27 -5.90
CA THR A 88 -16.81 0.36 -7.00
C THR A 88 -15.38 -0.19 -6.89
N GLY A 89 -14.64 0.15 -5.83
CA GLY A 89 -13.24 -0.30 -5.66
C GLY A 89 -12.23 0.60 -6.39
N ALA A 90 -10.97 0.14 -6.43
CA ALA A 90 -9.87 0.83 -7.11
C ALA A 90 -9.93 0.57 -8.62
N ARG A 91 -9.63 1.58 -9.44
CA ARG A 91 -9.62 1.46 -10.89
C ARG A 91 -8.21 1.10 -11.36
N VAL A 92 -8.08 0.09 -12.20
CA VAL A 92 -6.81 -0.34 -12.79
C VAL A 92 -6.30 0.72 -13.77
N ARG A 93 -5.00 0.98 -13.69
CA ARG A 93 -4.28 1.91 -14.55
C ARG A 93 -3.04 1.19 -15.07
N VAL A 94 -2.99 0.91 -16.37
CA VAL A 94 -1.78 0.34 -16.97
C VAL A 94 -0.97 1.47 -17.59
N PRO A 95 0.22 1.82 -17.05
CA PRO A 95 1.06 2.82 -17.69
C PRO A 95 1.53 2.31 -19.05
N GLY A 96 1.27 3.08 -20.10
CA GLY A 96 1.69 2.73 -21.46
C GLY A 96 3.21 2.90 -21.66
N PRO A 97 3.74 2.33 -22.76
CA PRO A 97 5.17 2.33 -23.07
C PRO A 97 5.78 3.74 -23.16
N GLU A 98 4.97 4.76 -23.45
CA GLU A 98 5.39 6.16 -23.48
C GLU A 98 6.01 6.65 -22.16
N ILE A 99 5.61 6.07 -21.02
CA ILE A 99 6.14 6.45 -19.71
C ILE A 99 7.60 6.00 -19.53
N VAL A 100 7.99 4.89 -20.15
CA VAL A 100 9.37 4.38 -20.12
C VAL A 100 10.19 4.81 -21.33
N ALA A 101 9.56 5.02 -22.48
CA ALA A 101 10.26 5.34 -23.73
C ALA A 101 11.09 6.62 -23.63
N ARG A 102 10.54 7.69 -23.04
CA ARG A 102 11.24 8.98 -22.95
C ARG A 102 12.44 8.94 -21.99
N PRO A 103 12.31 8.47 -20.74
CA PRO A 103 13.47 8.30 -19.86
C PRO A 103 14.52 7.34 -20.42
N ALA A 104 14.09 6.23 -21.03
CA ALA A 104 15.01 5.27 -21.65
C ALA A 104 15.80 5.89 -22.80
N GLY A 105 15.17 6.70 -23.65
CA GLY A 105 15.85 7.42 -24.73
C GLY A 105 16.99 8.30 -24.23
N LEU A 106 16.78 9.05 -23.14
CA LEU A 106 17.82 9.90 -22.55
C LEU A 106 19.03 9.12 -22.02
N LEU A 107 18.81 7.91 -21.49
CA LEU A 107 19.92 7.06 -21.02
C LEU A 107 20.74 6.47 -22.17
N LEU A 108 20.07 6.15 -23.29
CA LEU A 108 20.73 5.63 -24.48
C LEU A 108 21.59 6.68 -25.19
N GLU A 109 21.19 7.97 -25.14
CA GLU A 109 22.01 9.08 -25.66
C GLU A 109 23.30 9.31 -24.86
N LEU A 110 23.34 8.88 -23.59
CA LEU A 110 24.49 9.01 -22.70
C LEU A 110 25.47 7.83 -22.77
N SER A 111 25.15 6.79 -23.56
CA SER A 111 25.92 5.54 -23.66
C SER A 111 26.91 5.52 -24.82
#